data_AF-A0A6M4G1D0-F1
#
_entry.id   AF-A0A6M4G1D0-F1
#
_cell.length_a   1.000
_cell.length_b   1.000
_cell.length_c   1.000
_cell.angle_alpha   90.00
_cell.angle_beta   90.00
_cell.angle_gamma   90.00
#
_symmetry.space_group_name_H-M   'P 1'
#
loop_
_entity.id
_entity.type
_entity.pdbx_description
1 polymer ?
#
loop_
_entity_poly.entity_id
_entity_poly.type
_entity_poly.pdbx_seq_one_letter_code
_entity_poly.pdbx_strand_id
1 'polypeptide(L)'
;MLEAYRKELLAAAEADVIKWCGPHDLKIGRNQPDTHWLMLFQGRYGGPVTAEQAHRFLVTFQLTMFRTWDVDAAAEAIRDTSEASEFTPLTAIPALSARLAPLVERSTQETSAASKIATFAQPTTRVYIWDKLATRSARYRDWVRSGGTGRKKLGSLFVHEGRHDYPAYYAACDRAMEDERERPDFIAARDRLIARFRAGDGIMSEAAIATDDFIERRLLDKLMFAEGNLLRRKKGGNDGDDGAPILLAA
;
A
#
# COMPACT_ATOMS: atom_id res chain seq x y z
N MET A 1 -14.89 -15.44 -8.40
CA MET A 1 -13.56 -15.60 -9.02
C MET A 1 -12.45 -15.55 -7.98
N LEU A 2 -12.27 -14.44 -7.26
CA LEU A 2 -11.23 -14.32 -6.22
C LEU A 2 -11.32 -15.44 -5.17
N GLU A 3 -12.54 -15.82 -4.78
CA GLU A 3 -12.78 -16.92 -3.83
C GLU A 3 -12.11 -18.24 -4.23
N ALA A 4 -12.10 -18.58 -5.52
CA ALA A 4 -11.50 -19.83 -5.98
C ALA A 4 -9.97 -19.87 -5.80
N TYR A 5 -9.33 -18.71 -5.69
CA TYR A 5 -7.88 -18.55 -5.50
C TYR A 5 -7.54 -18.03 -4.10
N ARG A 6 -8.52 -17.97 -3.18
CA ARG A 6 -8.40 -17.31 -1.88
C ARG A 6 -7.18 -17.79 -1.08
N LYS A 7 -7.00 -19.11 -0.97
CA LYS A 7 -5.89 -19.72 -0.23
C LYS A 7 -4.52 -19.29 -0.79
N GLU A 8 -4.38 -19.29 -2.11
CA GLU A 8 -3.13 -18.94 -2.79
C GLU A 8 -2.83 -17.44 -2.68
N LEU A 9 -3.86 -16.60 -2.84
CA LEU A 9 -3.74 -15.15 -2.72
C LEU A 9 -3.37 -14.73 -1.30
N LEU A 10 -3.99 -15.34 -0.28
CA LEU A 10 -3.68 -15.07 1.12
C LEU A 10 -2.27 -15.56 1.48
N ALA A 11 -1.87 -16.76 1.04
CA ALA A 11 -0.52 -17.25 1.26
C ALA A 11 0.54 -16.36 0.59
N ALA A 12 0.28 -15.89 -0.63
CA ALA A 12 1.16 -14.93 -1.31
C ALA A 12 1.23 -13.61 -0.55
N ALA A 13 0.10 -13.11 -0.03
CA ALA A 13 0.06 -11.89 0.77
C ALA A 13 0.85 -12.02 2.08
N GLU A 14 0.68 -13.12 2.81
CA GLU A 14 1.42 -13.41 4.05
C GLU A 14 2.93 -13.48 3.79
N ALA A 15 3.34 -14.20 2.74
CA ALA A 15 4.75 -14.26 2.33
C ALA A 15 5.32 -12.89 1.95
N ASP A 16 4.54 -12.06 1.25
CA ASP A 16 4.94 -10.69 0.90
C ASP A 16 5.05 -9.80 2.13
N VAL A 17 4.14 -9.91 3.12
CA VAL A 17 4.27 -9.17 4.38
C VAL A 17 5.56 -9.59 5.10
N ILE A 18 5.84 -10.89 5.21
CA ILE A 18 7.07 -11.38 5.85
C ILE A 18 8.32 -10.85 5.11
N LYS A 19 8.30 -10.85 3.78
CA LYS A 19 9.40 -10.36 2.95
C LYS A 19 9.62 -8.87 3.14
N TRP A 20 8.57 -8.06 3.01
CA TRP A 20 8.67 -6.60 3.05
C TRP A 20 8.82 -6.03 4.46
N CYS A 21 8.25 -6.67 5.47
CA CYS A 21 8.40 -6.28 6.88
C CYS A 21 9.53 -7.06 7.59
N GLY A 22 10.49 -7.61 6.83
CA GLY A 22 11.69 -8.27 7.36
C GLY A 22 12.69 -7.30 8.00
N PRO A 23 13.89 -7.77 8.38
CA PRO A 23 14.94 -6.91 8.95
C PRO A 23 15.25 -5.68 8.08
N HIS A 24 15.53 -4.53 8.70
CA HIS A 24 15.64 -3.23 8.02
C HIS A 24 16.86 -3.09 7.09
N ASP A 25 17.86 -3.95 7.28
CA ASP A 25 19.09 -4.04 6.50
C ASP A 25 19.00 -5.06 5.35
N LEU A 26 17.94 -5.88 5.31
CA LEU A 26 17.70 -6.86 4.27
C LEU A 26 17.37 -6.16 2.94
N LYS A 27 18.03 -6.55 1.85
CA LYS A 27 17.68 -6.06 0.51
C LYS A 27 16.59 -6.90 -0.14
N ILE A 28 15.57 -6.23 -0.68
CA ILE A 28 14.52 -6.85 -1.49
C ILE A 28 14.81 -6.54 -2.95
N GLY A 29 15.58 -7.42 -3.59
CA GLY A 29 16.19 -7.10 -4.89
C GLY A 29 17.12 -5.89 -4.77
N ARG A 30 16.77 -4.78 -5.42
CA ARG A 30 17.51 -3.50 -5.31
C ARG A 30 16.92 -2.53 -4.29
N ASN A 31 15.81 -2.90 -3.65
CA ASN A 31 15.01 -2.00 -2.83
C ASN A 31 15.22 -2.25 -1.33
N GLN A 32 14.82 -1.25 -0.54
CA GLN A 32 14.77 -1.36 0.91
C GLN A 32 13.40 -1.90 1.38
N PRO A 33 13.35 -2.61 2.52
CA PRO A 33 12.13 -3.16 3.09
C PRO A 33 11.28 -2.07 3.75
N ASP A 34 10.03 -2.38 4.05
CA ASP A 34 9.09 -1.50 4.75
C ASP A 34 9.65 -1.06 6.11
N THR A 35 10.37 -1.93 6.80
CA THR A 35 11.02 -1.64 8.10
C THR A 35 12.11 -0.58 8.02
N HIS A 36 12.84 -0.51 6.90
CA HIS A 36 13.81 0.57 6.66
C HIS A 36 13.09 1.93 6.60
N TRP A 37 11.98 1.99 5.88
CA TRP A 37 11.22 3.23 5.72
C TRP A 37 10.51 3.64 7.01
N LEU A 38 9.96 2.67 7.77
CA LEU A 38 9.47 2.92 9.13
C LEU A 38 10.58 3.50 10.00
N MET A 39 11.75 2.87 10.07
CA MET A 39 12.86 3.36 10.90
C MET A 39 13.30 4.76 10.50
N LEU A 40 13.44 5.01 9.20
CA LEU A 40 13.83 6.32 8.69
C LEU A 40 12.82 7.41 9.05
N PHE A 41 11.53 7.18 8.77
CA PHE A 41 10.50 8.21 8.96
C PHE A 41 10.17 8.42 10.44
N GLN A 42 10.39 7.41 11.28
CA GLN A 42 10.32 7.52 12.74
C GLN A 42 11.63 8.06 13.38
N GLY A 43 12.55 8.61 12.58
CA GLY A 43 13.77 9.27 13.06
C GLY A 43 14.82 8.33 13.68
N ARG A 44 14.68 7.01 13.52
CA ARG A 44 15.54 6.01 14.19
C ARG A 44 16.97 5.96 13.65
N TYR A 45 17.21 6.49 12.44
CA TYR A 45 18.55 6.62 11.89
C TYR A 45 19.29 7.91 12.30
N GLY A 46 18.62 8.81 13.00
CA GLY A 46 19.16 10.12 13.37
C GLY A 46 19.16 11.11 12.21
N GLY A 47 18.93 12.38 12.55
CA GLY A 47 18.86 13.47 11.58
C GLY A 47 17.57 13.49 10.74
N PRO A 48 17.34 14.58 10.00
CA PRO A 48 16.18 14.74 9.13
C PRO A 48 16.28 13.87 7.87
N VAL A 49 15.14 13.49 7.30
CA VAL A 49 15.08 12.81 5.99
C VAL A 49 15.71 13.70 4.92
N THR A 50 16.70 13.15 4.21
CA THR A 50 17.45 13.82 3.14
C THR A 50 16.81 13.61 1.76
N ALA A 51 17.19 14.44 0.78
CA ALA A 51 16.76 14.30 -0.61
C ALA A 51 17.13 12.94 -1.22
N GLU A 52 18.32 12.41 -0.93
CA GLU A 52 18.72 11.09 -1.41
C GLU A 52 17.84 9.97 -0.84
N GLN A 53 17.52 10.05 0.46
CA GLN A 53 16.62 9.09 1.10
C GLN A 53 15.20 9.17 0.53
N ALA A 54 14.68 10.39 0.30
CA ALA A 54 13.40 10.60 -0.36
C ALA A 54 13.39 10.02 -1.79
N HIS A 55 14.45 10.25 -2.56
CA HIS A 55 14.60 9.66 -3.89
C HIS A 55 14.60 8.13 -3.85
N ARG A 56 15.37 7.51 -2.94
CA ARG A 56 15.40 6.05 -2.77
C ARG A 56 14.04 5.48 -2.36
N PHE A 57 13.29 6.21 -1.54
CA PHE A 57 11.91 5.86 -1.18
C PHE A 57 11.01 5.86 -2.43
N LEU A 58 11.02 6.96 -3.20
CA LEU A 58 10.25 7.07 -4.43
C LEU A 58 10.59 5.96 -5.44
N VAL A 59 11.88 5.62 -5.60
CA VAL A 59 12.33 4.52 -6.46
C VAL A 59 11.81 3.16 -5.95
N THR A 60 11.89 2.91 -4.65
CA THR A 60 11.44 1.63 -4.05
C THR A 60 9.99 1.33 -4.37
N PHE A 61 9.16 2.37 -4.36
CA PHE A 61 7.74 2.28 -4.67
C PHE A 61 7.40 2.55 -6.15
N GLN A 62 8.40 2.56 -7.03
CA GLN A 62 8.27 2.76 -8.48
C GLN A 62 7.61 4.09 -8.87
N LEU A 63 7.73 5.11 -8.01
CA LEU A 63 7.13 6.43 -8.21
C LEU A 63 7.95 7.33 -9.16
N THR A 64 9.20 6.96 -9.44
CA THR A 64 10.09 7.67 -10.39
C THR A 64 10.00 7.12 -11.82
N MET A 65 9.19 6.07 -12.05
CA MET A 65 9.11 5.45 -13.37
C MET A 65 8.54 6.45 -14.40
N PHE A 66 9.39 6.88 -15.35
CA PHE A 66 9.09 7.88 -16.38
C PHE A 66 8.80 9.30 -15.85
N ARG A 67 9.27 9.65 -14.64
CA ARG A 67 8.95 10.92 -13.99
C ARG A 67 10.14 11.47 -13.21
N THR A 68 10.35 12.78 -13.29
CA THR A 68 11.29 13.51 -12.44
C THR A 68 10.52 14.09 -11.25
N TRP A 69 11.09 13.98 -10.06
CA TRP A 69 10.57 14.56 -8.82
C TRP A 69 11.52 15.65 -8.33
N ASP A 70 10.96 16.72 -7.77
CA ASP A 70 11.69 17.57 -6.84
C ASP A 70 11.92 16.79 -5.52
N VAL A 71 13.13 16.24 -5.38
CA VAL A 71 13.47 15.33 -4.29
C VAL A 71 13.72 16.04 -2.96
N ASP A 72 14.11 17.33 -3.00
CA ASP A 72 14.26 18.15 -1.81
C ASP A 72 12.90 18.48 -1.21
N ALA A 73 11.97 18.94 -2.05
CA ALA A 73 10.59 19.20 -1.63
C ALA A 73 9.86 17.91 -1.21
N ALA A 74 10.15 16.77 -1.85
CA ALA A 74 9.62 15.48 -1.40
C ALA A 74 10.16 15.06 -0.02
N ALA A 75 11.45 15.32 0.26
CA ALA A 75 12.03 15.07 1.58
C ALA A 75 11.39 15.95 2.66
N GLU A 76 11.17 17.24 2.37
CA GLU A 76 10.41 18.13 3.25
C GLU A 76 9.00 17.60 3.51
N ALA A 77 8.29 17.20 2.45
CA ALA A 77 6.95 16.66 2.60
C ALA A 77 6.89 15.40 3.49
N ILE A 78 7.91 14.55 3.44
CA ILE A 78 8.03 13.38 4.32
C ILE A 78 8.25 13.80 5.78
N ARG A 79 9.14 14.76 6.03
CA ARG A 79 9.43 15.26 7.40
C ARG A 79 8.18 15.86 8.02
N ASP A 80 7.54 16.79 7.34
CA ASP A 80 6.31 17.43 7.82
C ASP A 80 5.22 16.40 8.14
N THR A 81 5.10 15.35 7.31
CA THR A 81 4.11 14.30 7.54
C THR A 81 4.46 13.46 8.77
N SER A 82 5.75 13.23 9.03
CA SER A 82 6.22 12.44 10.17
C SER A 82 6.13 13.22 11.48
N GLU A 83 6.29 14.54 11.42
CA GLU A 83 6.22 15.46 12.57
C GLU A 83 4.81 15.94 12.90
N ALA A 84 3.81 15.64 12.04
CA ALA A 84 2.43 16.01 12.27
C ALA A 84 1.87 15.34 13.54
N SER A 85 1.39 16.16 14.48
CA SER A 85 0.79 15.70 15.74
C SER A 85 -0.59 15.06 15.57
N GLU A 86 -1.31 15.44 14.51
CA GLU A 86 -2.59 14.88 14.12
C GLU A 86 -2.58 14.53 12.64
N PHE A 87 -3.08 13.34 12.30
CA PHE A 87 -3.17 12.89 10.92
C PHE A 87 -4.51 12.22 10.66
N THR A 88 -5.42 12.92 9.98
CA THR A 88 -6.70 12.35 9.54
C THR A 88 -6.59 11.92 8.07
N PRO A 89 -6.59 10.61 7.75
CA PRO A 89 -6.29 10.10 6.41
C PRO A 89 -7.19 10.68 5.30
N LEU A 90 -8.47 10.91 5.61
CA LEU A 90 -9.47 11.36 4.65
C LEU A 90 -9.24 12.80 4.15
N THR A 91 -8.53 13.62 4.92
CA THR A 91 -8.24 15.03 4.58
C THR A 91 -6.75 15.24 4.33
N ALA A 92 -5.88 14.62 5.14
CA ALA A 92 -4.44 14.78 5.07
C ALA A 92 -3.84 14.17 3.79
N ILE A 93 -4.35 13.03 3.31
CA ILE A 93 -3.83 12.41 2.08
C ILE A 93 -4.21 13.20 0.83
N PRO A 94 -5.46 13.66 0.64
CA PRO A 94 -5.77 14.61 -0.43
C PRO A 94 -4.93 15.89 -0.37
N ALA A 95 -4.71 16.47 0.81
CA ALA A 95 -3.89 17.66 0.99
C ALA A 95 -2.42 17.40 0.62
N LEU A 96 -1.82 16.30 1.11
CA LEU A 96 -0.47 15.89 0.76
C LEU A 96 -0.36 15.59 -0.74
N SER A 97 -1.35 14.91 -1.33
CA SER A 97 -1.41 14.66 -2.76
C SER A 97 -1.41 15.96 -3.57
N ALA A 98 -2.16 16.98 -3.14
CA ALA A 98 -2.16 18.30 -3.80
C ALA A 98 -0.81 19.01 -3.67
N ARG A 99 -0.13 18.88 -2.52
CA ARG A 99 1.22 19.43 -2.31
C ARG A 99 2.29 18.72 -3.14
N LEU A 100 2.16 17.42 -3.36
CA LEU A 100 3.10 16.63 -4.17
C LEU A 100 2.87 16.79 -5.68
N ALA A 101 1.65 17.11 -6.11
CA ALA A 101 1.30 17.26 -7.53
C ALA A 101 2.21 18.22 -8.33
N PRO A 102 2.57 19.43 -7.84
CA PRO A 102 3.49 20.32 -8.57
C PRO A 102 4.93 19.81 -8.61
N LEU A 103 5.30 18.82 -7.78
CA LEU A 103 6.67 18.30 -7.70
C LEU A 103 6.98 17.25 -8.77
N VAL A 104 6.01 16.90 -9.62
CA VAL A 104 6.15 15.86 -10.64
C VAL A 104 5.64 16.35 -12.00
N GLU A 105 6.43 16.15 -13.06
CA GLU A 105 6.14 16.68 -14.40
C GLU A 105 4.82 16.17 -15.03
N ARG A 106 4.20 15.10 -14.47
CA ARG A 106 2.87 14.61 -14.89
C ARG A 106 2.11 13.99 -13.70
N SER A 107 1.10 14.72 -13.20
CA SER A 107 0.24 14.44 -12.04
C SER A 107 -0.66 13.20 -12.20
N THR A 108 -0.09 11.99 -12.04
CA THR A 108 -0.89 10.75 -11.97
C THR A 108 -0.45 9.77 -10.86
N GLN A 109 0.48 10.18 -9.99
CA GLN A 109 1.05 9.32 -8.95
C GLN A 109 1.09 9.97 -7.57
N GLU A 110 0.73 11.24 -7.46
CA GLU A 110 0.72 12.04 -6.24
C GLU A 110 -0.09 11.40 -5.10
N THR A 111 -1.25 10.82 -5.38
CA THR A 111 -2.05 10.12 -4.36
C THR A 111 -1.41 8.80 -3.93
N SER A 112 -0.74 8.13 -4.88
CA SER A 112 0.04 6.92 -4.59
C SER A 112 1.26 7.24 -3.73
N ALA A 113 1.96 8.34 -4.03
CA ALA A 113 3.07 8.84 -3.23
C ALA A 113 2.59 9.27 -1.84
N ALA A 114 1.55 10.09 -1.76
CA ALA A 114 0.99 10.60 -0.50
C ALA A 114 0.57 9.46 0.44
N SER A 115 -0.21 8.50 -0.04
CA SER A 115 -0.66 7.36 0.78
C SER A 115 0.50 6.45 1.22
N LYS A 116 1.52 6.26 0.38
CA LYS A 116 2.74 5.52 0.75
C LYS A 116 3.55 6.26 1.80
N ILE A 117 3.81 7.56 1.61
CA ILE A 117 4.50 8.39 2.61
C ILE A 117 3.77 8.32 3.95
N ALA A 118 2.46 8.57 3.94
CA ALA A 118 1.63 8.54 5.14
C ALA A 118 1.63 7.17 5.85
N THR A 119 1.67 6.06 5.10
CA THR A 119 1.72 4.70 5.69
C THR A 119 2.94 4.49 6.58
N PHE A 120 4.09 5.09 6.24
CA PHE A 120 5.33 4.92 7.00
C PHE A 120 5.63 6.07 7.96
N ALA A 121 5.13 7.27 7.66
CA ALA A 121 5.29 8.46 8.49
C ALA A 121 4.32 8.45 9.68
N GLN A 122 3.13 7.88 9.50
CA GLN A 122 2.05 7.83 10.49
C GLN A 122 1.59 6.37 10.71
N PRO A 123 2.49 5.45 11.15
CA PRO A 123 2.23 4.01 11.13
C PRO A 123 1.14 3.57 12.10
N THR A 124 0.88 4.34 13.16
CA THR A 124 -0.21 4.12 14.13
C THR A 124 -1.57 4.52 13.57
N THR A 125 -1.61 5.25 12.45
CA THR A 125 -2.85 5.68 11.79
C THR A 125 -3.24 4.69 10.69
N ARG A 126 -4.53 4.38 10.59
CA ARG A 126 -5.06 3.54 9.51
C ARG A 126 -4.98 4.27 8.17
N VAL A 127 -4.04 3.89 7.31
CA VAL A 127 -3.83 4.50 5.98
C VAL A 127 -3.73 3.42 4.90
N TYR A 128 -4.70 3.33 3.98
CA TYR A 128 -4.62 2.36 2.88
C TYR A 128 -3.76 2.87 1.73
N ILE A 129 -2.81 2.05 1.26
CA ILE A 129 -1.94 2.47 0.15
C ILE A 129 -2.74 2.54 -1.14
N TRP A 130 -2.74 3.70 -1.79
CA TRP A 130 -3.27 3.84 -3.14
C TRP A 130 -2.35 3.16 -4.15
N ASP A 131 -2.85 2.10 -4.79
CA ASP A 131 -2.15 1.36 -5.83
C ASP A 131 -3.11 0.90 -6.93
N LYS A 132 -2.67 0.93 -8.19
CA LYS A 132 -3.53 0.57 -9.34
C LYS A 132 -4.11 -0.85 -9.24
N LEU A 133 -3.38 -1.80 -8.64
CA LEU A 133 -3.86 -3.17 -8.44
C LEU A 133 -4.80 -3.25 -7.23
N ALA A 134 -4.48 -2.59 -6.11
CA ALA A 134 -5.38 -2.54 -4.95
C ALA A 134 -6.72 -1.84 -5.29
N THR A 135 -6.67 -0.71 -6.01
CA THR A 135 -7.83 -0.03 -6.62
C THR A 135 -8.67 -0.98 -7.49
N ARG A 136 -8.03 -1.89 -8.23
CA ARG A 136 -8.73 -2.88 -9.06
C ARG A 136 -9.42 -3.95 -8.20
N SER A 137 -8.77 -4.43 -7.14
CA SER A 137 -9.38 -5.34 -6.17
C SER A 137 -10.59 -4.68 -5.50
N ALA A 138 -10.43 -3.47 -4.95
CA ALA A 138 -11.52 -2.71 -4.31
C ALA A 138 -12.75 -2.60 -5.22
N ARG A 139 -12.53 -2.22 -6.50
CA ARG A 139 -13.61 -2.13 -7.49
C ARG A 139 -14.29 -3.46 -7.78
N TYR A 140 -13.54 -4.56 -7.80
CA TYR A 140 -14.10 -5.88 -8.03
C TYR A 140 -14.91 -6.37 -6.83
N ARG A 141 -14.38 -6.22 -5.61
CA ARG A 141 -15.08 -6.57 -4.36
C ARG A 141 -16.43 -5.86 -4.27
N ASP A 142 -16.45 -4.55 -4.51
CA ASP A 142 -17.69 -3.78 -4.48
C ASP A 142 -18.68 -4.18 -5.59
N TRP A 143 -18.18 -4.51 -6.79
CA TRP A 143 -19.02 -5.04 -7.87
C TRP A 143 -19.65 -6.40 -7.52
N VAL A 144 -18.92 -7.28 -6.84
CA VAL A 144 -19.49 -8.54 -6.34
C VAL A 144 -20.55 -8.26 -5.28
N ARG A 145 -20.28 -7.33 -4.35
CA ARG A 145 -21.22 -6.96 -3.28
C ARG A 145 -22.54 -6.39 -3.82
N SER A 146 -22.50 -5.66 -4.94
CA SER A 146 -23.70 -5.14 -5.61
C SER A 146 -24.43 -6.17 -6.49
N GLY A 147 -24.17 -7.47 -6.31
CA GLY A 147 -24.82 -8.54 -7.07
C GLY A 147 -24.37 -8.57 -8.53
N GLY A 148 -23.16 -8.10 -8.84
CA GLY A 148 -22.66 -8.02 -10.22
C GLY A 148 -23.34 -6.93 -11.07
N THR A 149 -24.19 -6.11 -10.46
CA THR A 149 -24.89 -5.04 -11.17
C THR A 149 -24.07 -3.75 -11.11
N GLY A 150 -23.79 -3.19 -12.30
CA GLY A 150 -23.12 -1.90 -12.45
C GLY A 150 -21.62 -1.92 -12.16
N ARG A 151 -20.80 -1.94 -13.23
CA ARG A 151 -19.37 -1.53 -13.19
C ARG A 151 -19.13 -0.13 -12.58
N LYS A 152 -20.21 0.63 -12.34
CA LYS A 152 -20.30 2.06 -11.99
C LYS A 152 -20.67 2.35 -10.52
N LYS A 153 -20.90 1.34 -9.66
CA LYS A 153 -21.47 1.56 -8.31
C LYS A 153 -20.49 1.54 -7.12
N LEU A 154 -19.21 1.64 -7.40
CA LEU A 154 -18.39 2.61 -6.68
C LEU A 154 -18.37 3.82 -7.60
N GLY A 155 -18.75 5.02 -7.12
CA GLY A 155 -18.35 6.25 -7.79
C GLY A 155 -16.90 6.08 -8.21
N SER A 156 -16.59 6.37 -9.48
CA SER A 156 -15.25 6.06 -10.02
C SER A 156 -14.23 6.43 -8.95
N LEU A 157 -13.23 5.58 -8.70
CA LEU A 157 -12.09 5.95 -7.82
C LEU A 157 -11.31 7.16 -8.39
N PHE A 158 -11.90 7.84 -9.34
CA PHE A 158 -11.53 9.09 -9.90
C PHE A 158 -12.76 10.01 -9.75
N VAL A 159 -12.59 11.23 -9.26
CA VAL A 159 -13.63 12.27 -9.33
C VAL A 159 -14.02 12.54 -10.79
N HIS A 160 -15.08 13.31 -11.03
CA HIS A 160 -15.60 13.60 -12.37
C HIS A 160 -14.53 14.15 -13.35
N GLU A 161 -13.50 14.81 -12.82
CA GLU A 161 -12.37 15.39 -13.55
C GLU A 161 -11.17 14.43 -13.74
N GLY A 162 -11.30 13.15 -13.38
CA GLY A 162 -10.22 12.16 -13.56
C GLY A 162 -9.13 12.18 -12.49
N ARG A 163 -9.25 12.98 -11.42
CA ARG A 163 -8.35 12.96 -10.25
C ARG A 163 -8.72 11.83 -9.29
N HIS A 164 -7.78 11.27 -8.56
CA HIS A 164 -8.06 10.19 -7.60
C HIS A 164 -9.04 10.61 -6.48
N ASP A 165 -10.01 9.76 -6.16
CA ASP A 165 -10.91 9.93 -5.01
C ASP A 165 -10.44 9.04 -3.85
N TYR A 166 -9.47 9.57 -3.08
CA TYR A 166 -8.92 8.85 -1.93
C TYR A 166 -9.96 8.53 -0.84
N PRO A 167 -10.88 9.44 -0.45
CA PRO A 167 -11.95 9.11 0.49
C PRO A 167 -12.83 7.93 0.04
N ALA A 168 -13.24 7.87 -1.22
CA ALA A 168 -14.01 6.73 -1.73
C ALA A 168 -13.20 5.43 -1.71
N TYR A 169 -11.91 5.49 -2.06
CA TYR A 169 -11.02 4.34 -1.97
C TYR A 169 -10.80 3.86 -0.53
N TYR A 170 -10.58 4.79 0.39
CA TYR A 170 -10.45 4.50 1.82
C TYR A 170 -11.68 3.75 2.32
N ALA A 171 -12.88 4.27 2.04
CA ALA A 171 -14.13 3.62 2.47
C ALA A 171 -14.31 2.22 1.86
N ALA A 172 -13.85 2.00 0.62
CA ALA A 172 -13.87 0.68 0.00
C ALA A 172 -12.89 -0.30 0.66
N CYS A 173 -11.69 0.16 1.02
CA CYS A 173 -10.70 -0.65 1.72
C CYS A 173 -11.11 -0.94 3.16
N ASP A 174 -11.74 0.01 3.85
CA ASP A 174 -12.22 -0.18 5.22
C ASP A 174 -13.33 -1.23 5.29
N ARG A 175 -14.28 -1.20 4.34
CA ARG A 175 -15.25 -2.29 4.17
C ARG A 175 -14.58 -3.63 3.85
N ALA A 176 -13.55 -3.62 3.01
CA ALA A 176 -12.80 -4.84 2.71
C ALA A 176 -12.09 -5.39 3.96
N MET A 177 -11.59 -4.51 4.84
CA MET A 177 -11.01 -4.91 6.13
C MET A 177 -12.08 -5.53 7.06
N GLU A 178 -13.26 -4.92 7.14
CA GLU A 178 -14.40 -5.48 7.89
C GLU A 178 -14.77 -6.87 7.38
N ASP A 179 -14.93 -7.04 6.06
CA ASP A 179 -15.21 -8.33 5.43
C ASP A 179 -14.12 -9.38 5.76
N GLU A 180 -12.85 -9.00 5.73
CA GLU A 180 -11.74 -9.92 6.05
C GLU A 180 -11.66 -10.26 7.55
N ARG A 181 -12.05 -9.34 8.44
CA ARG A 181 -12.11 -9.59 9.89
C ARG A 181 -13.20 -10.58 10.29
N GLU A 182 -14.14 -10.87 9.40
CA GLU A 182 -15.12 -11.95 9.59
C GLU A 182 -14.62 -13.32 9.08
N ARG A 183 -13.48 -13.36 8.38
CA ARG A 183 -12.96 -14.59 7.77
C ARG A 183 -11.93 -15.29 8.66
N PRO A 184 -12.19 -16.57 9.06
CA PRO A 184 -11.26 -17.30 9.92
C PRO A 184 -9.84 -17.48 9.34
N ASP A 185 -9.71 -17.59 8.02
CA ASP A 185 -8.40 -17.76 7.37
C ASP A 185 -7.55 -16.48 7.44
N PHE A 186 -8.17 -15.31 7.26
CA PHE A 186 -7.53 -14.01 7.39
C PHE A 186 -7.10 -13.75 8.83
N ILE A 187 -8.01 -13.98 9.79
CA ILE A 187 -7.74 -13.86 11.23
C ILE A 187 -6.52 -14.71 11.60
N ALA A 188 -6.51 -15.98 11.19
CA ALA A 188 -5.40 -16.87 11.48
C ALA A 188 -4.06 -16.41 10.84
N ALA A 189 -4.10 -15.85 9.63
CA ALA A 189 -2.90 -15.29 8.97
C ALA A 189 -2.39 -14.03 9.68
N ARG A 190 -3.29 -13.11 10.05
CA ARG A 190 -2.99 -11.92 10.84
C ARG A 190 -2.34 -12.31 12.17
N ASP A 191 -2.93 -13.25 12.91
CA ASP A 191 -2.45 -13.64 14.22
C ASP A 191 -1.06 -14.30 14.14
N ARG A 192 -0.80 -15.11 13.09
CA ARG A 192 0.54 -15.64 12.81
C ARG A 192 1.56 -14.55 12.53
N LEU A 193 1.21 -13.53 11.74
CA LEU A 193 2.09 -12.41 11.44
C LEU A 193 2.38 -11.57 12.69
N ILE A 194 1.36 -11.25 13.48
CA ILE A 194 1.54 -10.53 14.75
C ILE A 194 2.46 -11.33 15.66
N ALA A 195 2.16 -12.60 15.93
CA ALA A 195 3.00 -13.45 16.77
C ALA A 195 4.44 -13.52 16.27
N ARG A 196 4.64 -13.66 14.95
CA ARG A 196 5.97 -13.67 14.33
C ARG A 196 6.74 -12.37 14.56
N PHE A 197 6.11 -11.22 14.31
CA PHE A 197 6.79 -9.93 14.44
C PHE A 197 7.04 -9.55 15.90
N ARG A 198 6.11 -9.87 16.81
CA ARG A 198 6.26 -9.62 18.24
C ARG A 198 7.33 -10.50 18.91
N ALA A 199 7.57 -11.70 18.39
CA ALA A 199 8.61 -12.58 18.89
C ALA A 199 10.02 -12.22 18.39
N GLY A 200 10.14 -11.34 17.39
CA GLY A 200 11.42 -10.94 16.81
C GLY A 200 11.97 -9.64 17.41
N ASP A 201 13.09 -9.20 16.84
CA ASP A 201 13.73 -7.92 17.16
C ASP A 201 13.44 -6.86 16.08
N GLY A 202 13.55 -5.58 16.47
CA GLY A 202 13.44 -4.43 15.56
C GLY A 202 12.06 -3.76 15.53
N ILE A 203 11.89 -2.78 14.64
CA ILE A 203 10.74 -1.85 14.67
C ILE A 203 9.37 -2.53 14.54
N MET A 204 9.31 -3.74 13.95
CA MET A 204 8.06 -4.50 13.84
C MET A 204 7.63 -5.17 15.15
N SER A 205 8.55 -5.40 16.09
CA SER A 205 8.19 -5.92 17.42
C SER A 205 7.66 -4.81 18.34
N GLU A 206 7.99 -3.55 18.07
CA GLU A 206 7.54 -2.38 18.82
C GLU A 206 6.05 -2.05 18.57
N ALA A 207 5.16 -2.47 19.48
CA ALA A 207 3.71 -2.26 19.37
C ALA A 207 3.29 -0.78 19.33
N ALA A 208 4.13 0.12 19.86
CA ALA A 208 3.90 1.56 19.80
C ALA A 208 4.08 2.16 18.40
N ILE A 209 4.80 1.48 17.51
CA ILE A 209 5.04 1.93 16.13
C ILE A 209 4.31 1.03 15.15
N ALA A 210 4.72 -0.23 15.08
CA ALA A 210 4.07 -1.23 14.25
C ALA A 210 2.93 -1.86 15.04
N THR A 211 1.79 -1.17 15.12
CA THR A 211 0.60 -1.65 15.83
C THR A 211 0.05 -2.94 15.20
N ASP A 212 -0.81 -3.66 15.91
CA ASP A 212 -1.49 -4.83 15.34
C ASP A 212 -2.36 -4.43 14.13
N ASP A 213 -2.99 -3.24 14.17
CA ASP A 213 -3.73 -2.67 13.05
C ASP A 213 -2.81 -2.38 11.85
N PHE A 214 -1.57 -1.90 12.08
CA PHE A 214 -0.58 -1.75 11.01
C PHE A 214 -0.30 -3.08 10.32
N ILE A 215 0.02 -4.14 11.09
CA ILE A 215 0.32 -5.47 10.54
C ILE A 215 -0.88 -6.03 9.76
N GLU A 216 -2.08 -5.94 10.34
CA GLU A 216 -3.33 -6.39 9.70
C GLU A 216 -3.61 -5.63 8.40
N ARG A 217 -3.43 -4.31 8.38
CA ARG A 217 -3.55 -3.53 7.14
C ARG A 217 -2.50 -3.89 6.11
N ARG A 218 -1.25 -4.13 6.49
CA ARG A 218 -0.22 -4.56 5.53
C ARG A 218 -0.60 -5.89 4.89
N LEU A 219 -1.20 -6.82 5.65
CA LEU A 219 -1.76 -8.05 5.09
C LEU A 219 -2.87 -7.76 4.08
N LEU A 220 -3.82 -6.88 4.41
CA LEU A 220 -4.87 -6.48 3.47
C LEU A 220 -4.30 -5.81 2.21
N ASP A 221 -3.36 -4.87 2.34
CA ASP A 221 -2.72 -4.18 1.21
C ASP A 221 -2.10 -5.20 0.25
N LYS A 222 -1.37 -6.19 0.77
CA LYS A 222 -0.73 -7.25 -0.02
C LYS A 222 -1.76 -8.19 -0.66
N LEU A 223 -2.81 -8.55 0.06
CA LEU A 223 -3.92 -9.35 -0.47
C LEU A 223 -4.61 -8.65 -1.64
N MET A 224 -5.01 -7.39 -1.46
CA MET A 224 -5.68 -6.60 -2.49
C MET A 224 -4.77 -6.35 -3.70
N PHE A 225 -3.46 -6.21 -3.49
CA PHE A 225 -2.48 -6.15 -4.58
C PHE A 225 -2.43 -7.47 -5.38
N ALA A 226 -2.36 -8.62 -4.70
CA ALA A 226 -2.34 -9.94 -5.33
C ALA A 226 -3.63 -10.21 -6.13
N GLU A 227 -4.79 -9.87 -5.55
CA GLU A 227 -6.09 -9.94 -6.20
C GLU A 227 -6.15 -9.06 -7.46
N GLY A 228 -5.70 -7.81 -7.35
CA GLY A 228 -5.62 -6.89 -8.47
C GLY A 228 -4.76 -7.43 -9.61
N ASN A 229 -3.64 -8.09 -9.27
CA ASN A 229 -2.77 -8.71 -10.25
C ASN A 229 -3.46 -9.89 -10.96
N LEU A 230 -4.14 -10.76 -10.22
CA LEU A 230 -4.91 -11.88 -10.79
C LEU A 230 -6.00 -11.37 -11.75
N LEU A 231 -6.77 -10.37 -11.32
CA LEU A 231 -7.79 -9.72 -12.15
C LEU A 231 -7.20 -9.06 -13.40
N ARG A 232 -5.97 -8.55 -13.33
CA ARG A 232 -5.24 -8.02 -14.50
C ARG A 232 -4.89 -9.12 -15.49
N ARG A 233 -4.29 -10.22 -15.05
CA ARG A 233 -3.90 -11.33 -15.93
C ARG A 233 -5.11 -11.96 -16.60
N LYS A 234 -6.20 -12.20 -15.87
CA LYS A 234 -7.42 -12.82 -16.43
C LYS A 234 -8.17 -11.91 -17.39
N LYS A 235 -8.13 -10.58 -17.22
CA LYS A 235 -8.71 -9.64 -18.19
C LYS A 235 -7.87 -9.51 -19.46
N GLY A 236 -6.54 -9.69 -19.37
CA GLY A 236 -5.64 -9.70 -20.51
C GLY A 236 -5.59 -11.03 -21.27
N GLY A 237 -6.18 -12.11 -20.74
CA GLY A 237 -6.23 -13.42 -21.39
C GLY A 237 -7.46 -13.64 -22.29
N ASN A 238 -8.25 -12.60 -22.57
CA ASN A 238 -9.42 -12.68 -23.44
C ASN A 238 -9.26 -11.91 -24.77
N ASP A 239 -8.12 -11.25 -24.97
CA ASP A 239 -7.66 -10.72 -26.24
C ASP A 239 -6.35 -11.46 -26.55
N GLY A 240 -6.39 -12.38 -27.51
CA GLY A 240 -5.40 -13.43 -27.67
C GLY A 240 -3.97 -12.95 -27.79
N ASP A 241 -3.07 -13.57 -27.03
CA ASP A 241 -1.79 -14.06 -27.53
C ASP A 241 -1.18 -15.04 -26.52
N ASP A 242 -0.52 -16.07 -27.03
CA ASP A 242 0.19 -17.10 -26.28
C ASP A 242 1.40 -16.52 -25.53
N GLY A 243 1.70 -17.05 -24.34
CA GLY A 243 3.07 -17.02 -23.81
C GLY A 243 3.27 -16.58 -22.36
N ALA A 244 3.47 -17.60 -21.53
CA ALA A 244 4.47 -17.72 -20.47
C ALA A 244 3.97 -17.78 -19.00
N PRO A 245 4.32 -18.86 -18.28
CA PRO A 245 3.98 -19.07 -16.89
C PRO A 245 4.81 -18.17 -15.96
N ILE A 246 4.29 -18.09 -14.74
CA ILE A 246 4.77 -17.34 -13.58
C ILE A 246 6.23 -17.69 -13.28
N LEU A 247 7.15 -16.74 -13.46
CA LEU A 247 8.41 -16.71 -12.72
C LEU A 247 8.15 -16.03 -11.38
N LEU A 248 7.96 -16.84 -10.36
CA LEU A 248 8.27 -16.49 -8.97
C LEU A 248 9.80 -16.39 -8.90
N ALA A 249 10.34 -15.17 -8.88
CA ALA A 249 11.74 -14.96 -8.59
C ALA A 249 11.92 -14.85 -7.06
N ALA A 250 12.82 -15.69 -6.56
CA ALA A 250 13.38 -15.71 -5.20
C ALA A 250 13.81 -14.31 -4.73
#